data_AF-A0A955ASV7-F1
#
_entry.id   AF-A0A955ASV7-F1
#
_cell.length_a   1.000
_cell.length_b   1.000
_cell.length_c   1.000
_cell.angle_alpha   90.00
_cell.angle_beta   90.00
_cell.angle_gamma   90.00
#
_symmetry.space_group_name_H-M   'P 1'
#
loop_
_entity.id
_entity.type
_entity.pdbx_description
1 polymer ?
#
loop_
_entity_poly.entity_id
_entity_poly.type
_entity_poly.pdbx_seq_one_letter_code
_entity_poly.pdbx_strand_id
1 'polypeptide(L)'
;GTCVGDVNLDGVFNSADLILLFQTSEYESGKPATWVTGDWNGDCKFDSSDLLLAFQEGCYDAESSHVLASVVPEPNGLIPTLMTCLGWALRRRKRRNP
;
A
#
# COMPACT_ATOMS: atom_id res chain seq x y z
N GLY A 1 8.75 17.56 1.24
CA GLY A 1 10.14 17.12 1.04
C GLY A 1 10.06 15.96 0.07
N THR A 2 10.89 15.95 -0.96
CA THR A 2 10.94 14.84 -1.92
C THR A 2 11.54 13.62 -1.25
N CYS A 3 11.03 12.43 -1.55
CA CYS A 3 11.53 11.18 -0.99
C CYS A 3 12.69 10.60 -1.82
N VAL A 4 13.46 9.68 -1.24
CA VAL A 4 14.41 8.89 -2.03
C VAL A 4 13.61 8.05 -3.04
N GLY A 5 13.96 8.13 -4.33
CA GLY A 5 13.20 7.48 -5.40
C GLY A 5 12.33 8.40 -6.25
N ASP A 6 12.05 9.63 -5.79
CA ASP A 6 11.27 10.63 -6.52
C ASP A 6 12.16 11.36 -7.54
N VAL A 7 12.27 10.78 -8.74
CA VAL A 7 13.21 11.21 -9.80
C VAL A 7 12.64 12.36 -10.60
N ASN A 8 11.31 12.39 -10.78
CA ASN A 8 10.62 13.46 -11.49
C ASN A 8 10.28 14.67 -10.59
N LEU A 9 10.55 14.56 -9.28
CA LEU A 9 10.30 15.57 -8.24
C LEU A 9 8.83 15.94 -8.10
N ASP A 10 7.91 15.01 -8.37
CA ASP A 10 6.48 15.18 -8.20
C ASP A 10 6.00 14.95 -6.75
N GLY A 11 6.92 14.54 -5.87
CA GLY A 11 6.67 14.27 -4.45
C GLY A 11 6.30 12.81 -4.15
N VAL A 12 6.16 11.96 -5.17
CA VAL A 12 5.66 10.59 -5.03
C VAL A 12 6.57 9.59 -5.72
N PHE A 13 7.33 8.81 -4.95
CA PHE A 13 8.06 7.67 -5.51
C PHE A 13 7.08 6.58 -5.98
N ASN A 14 6.97 6.38 -7.29
CA ASN A 14 6.09 5.38 -7.89
C ASN A 14 6.68 4.77 -9.19
N SER A 15 5.88 3.97 -9.88
CA SER A 15 6.29 3.32 -11.14
C SER A 15 6.73 4.29 -12.25
N ALA A 16 6.23 5.52 -12.28
CA ALA A 16 6.63 6.54 -13.25
C ALA A 16 8.10 6.95 -13.06
N ASP A 17 8.56 7.09 -11.81
CA ASP A 17 9.96 7.34 -11.51
C ASP A 17 10.85 6.19 -11.98
N LEU A 18 10.44 4.95 -11.70
CA LEU A 18 11.18 3.77 -12.12
C LEU A 18 11.28 3.67 -13.65
N ILE A 19 10.21 4.00 -14.37
CA ILE A 19 10.23 4.04 -15.85
C ILE A 19 11.24 5.09 -16.34
N LEU A 20 11.22 6.29 -15.77
CA LEU A 20 12.16 7.36 -16.12
C LEU A 20 13.61 6.95 -15.80
N LEU A 21 13.81 6.27 -14.67
CA LEU A 21 15.10 5.80 -14.21
C LEU A 21 15.66 4.71 -15.14
N PHE A 22 14.86 3.71 -15.53
CA PHE A 22 15.31 2.64 -16.42
C PHE A 22 15.53 3.10 -17.87
N GLN A 23 14.96 4.23 -18.30
CA GLN A 23 15.27 4.83 -19.59
C GLN A 23 16.72 5.31 -19.70
N THR A 24 17.38 5.63 -18.58
CA THR A 24 18.80 6.03 -18.56
C THR A 24 19.75 4.89 -18.94
N SER A 25 19.29 3.63 -18.85
CA SER A 25 20.10 2.43 -19.07
C SER A 25 21.36 2.36 -18.18
N GLU A 26 21.31 2.95 -16.97
CA GLU A 26 22.42 2.96 -16.02
C GLU A 26 22.37 1.81 -15.00
N TYR A 27 21.20 1.16 -14.83
CA TYR A 27 21.00 0.04 -13.91
C TYR A 27 21.99 -1.11 -14.19
N GLU A 28 22.78 -1.48 -13.18
CA GLU A 28 23.77 -2.56 -13.27
C GLU A 28 24.76 -2.41 -14.44
N SER A 29 24.92 -1.18 -14.97
CA SER A 29 25.72 -0.92 -16.16
C SER A 29 27.21 -0.75 -15.87
N GLY A 30 27.57 -0.51 -14.60
CA GLY A 30 28.92 -0.15 -14.17
C GLY A 30 29.35 1.27 -14.58
N LYS A 31 28.46 2.06 -15.19
CA LYS A 31 28.70 3.48 -15.45
C LYS A 31 28.50 4.30 -14.17
N PRO A 32 29.21 5.44 -14.03
CA PRO A 32 28.95 6.38 -12.96
C PRO A 32 27.50 6.86 -13.00
N ALA A 33 26.77 6.67 -11.92
CA ALA A 33 25.43 7.22 -11.73
C ALA A 33 25.47 8.48 -10.85
N THR A 34 24.39 9.24 -10.88
CA THR A 34 24.12 10.40 -10.05
C THR A 34 22.82 10.19 -9.30
N TRP A 35 22.51 11.04 -8.32
CA TRP A 35 21.24 10.96 -7.59
C TRP A 35 20.00 10.90 -8.50
N VAL A 36 20.02 11.65 -9.62
CA VAL A 36 18.92 11.69 -10.61
C VAL A 36 18.85 10.42 -11.46
N THR A 37 19.98 9.72 -11.63
CA THR A 37 20.06 8.50 -12.43
C THR A 37 20.09 7.22 -11.59
N GLY A 38 20.01 7.34 -10.26
CA GLY A 38 19.73 6.22 -9.35
C GLY A 38 20.77 5.98 -8.25
N ASP A 39 21.82 6.81 -8.13
CA ASP A 39 22.80 6.72 -7.03
C ASP A 39 22.26 7.38 -5.76
N TRP A 40 21.55 6.60 -4.94
CA TRP A 40 20.94 7.08 -3.71
C TRP A 40 21.77 6.71 -2.48
N ASN A 41 22.64 5.71 -2.58
CA ASN A 41 23.55 5.33 -1.50
C ASN A 41 24.88 6.12 -1.54
N GLY A 42 25.18 6.85 -2.63
CA GLY A 42 26.34 7.72 -2.80
C GLY A 42 27.61 7.00 -3.25
N ASP A 43 27.52 5.79 -3.82
CA ASP A 43 28.67 4.98 -4.28
C ASP A 43 29.00 5.14 -5.77
N CYS A 44 28.34 6.10 -6.44
CA CYS A 44 28.47 6.41 -7.86
C CYS A 44 28.02 5.28 -8.78
N LYS A 45 27.18 4.35 -8.31
CA LYS A 45 26.56 3.31 -9.12
C LYS A 45 25.06 3.37 -8.95
N PHE A 46 24.36 2.81 -9.94
CA PHE A 46 22.95 2.52 -9.83
C PHE A 46 22.78 1.01 -9.90
N ASP A 47 22.55 0.39 -8.74
CA ASP A 47 22.36 -1.05 -8.63
C ASP A 47 21.23 -1.42 -7.66
N SER A 48 21.09 -2.72 -7.43
CA SER A 48 20.05 -3.26 -6.53
C SER A 48 20.09 -2.67 -5.10
N SER A 49 21.26 -2.20 -4.64
CA SER A 49 21.46 -1.61 -3.32
C SER A 49 20.78 -0.25 -3.19
N ASP A 50 20.78 0.55 -4.26
CA ASP A 50 20.06 1.82 -4.31
C ASP A 50 18.55 1.61 -4.24
N LEU A 51 18.04 0.66 -5.05
CA LEU A 51 16.63 0.30 -5.03
C LEU A 51 16.21 -0.17 -3.62
N LEU A 52 17.03 -1.00 -2.97
CA LEU A 52 16.76 -1.44 -1.61
C LEU A 52 16.70 -0.25 -0.63
N LEU A 53 17.60 0.72 -0.75
CA LEU A 53 17.60 1.93 0.08
C LEU A 53 16.30 2.74 -0.11
N ALA A 54 15.88 2.96 -1.36
CA ALA A 54 14.63 3.68 -1.66
C ALA A 54 13.39 2.96 -1.13
N PHE A 55 13.34 1.63 -1.22
CA PHE A 55 12.23 0.86 -0.67
C PHE A 55 12.27 0.80 0.87
N GLN A 56 13.44 0.82 1.49
CA GLN A 56 13.59 0.86 2.95
C GLN A 56 13.10 2.17 3.57
N GLU A 57 13.22 3.29 2.86
CA GLU A 57 12.62 4.57 3.27
C GLU A 57 11.08 4.50 3.33
N GLY A 58 10.46 3.52 2.64
CA GLY A 58 9.02 3.26 2.73
C GLY A 58 8.17 4.31 2.01
N CYS A 59 8.76 5.07 1.09
CA CYS A 59 8.06 6.12 0.34
C CYS A 59 7.38 5.62 -0.94
N TYR A 60 7.65 4.38 -1.37
CA TYR A 60 7.04 3.82 -2.57
C TYR A 60 5.51 3.72 -2.42
N ASP A 61 4.78 4.37 -3.33
CA ASP A 61 3.31 4.47 -3.32
C ASP A 61 2.70 5.07 -2.04
N ALA A 62 3.50 5.73 -1.17
CA ALA A 62 3.04 6.25 0.12
C ALA A 62 1.91 7.28 -0.01
N GLU A 63 1.88 8.07 -1.09
CA GLU A 63 0.82 9.06 -1.35
C GLU A 63 -0.43 8.46 -1.99
N SER A 64 -0.38 7.23 -2.51
CA SER A 64 -1.56 6.55 -3.08
C SER A 64 -2.51 5.97 -2.01
N SER A 65 -2.11 6.03 -0.74
CA SER A 65 -2.88 5.52 0.41
C SER A 65 -4.10 6.38 0.77
N HIS A 66 -4.43 7.43 0.01
CA HIS A 66 -5.77 8.02 0.02
C HIS A 66 -6.80 7.09 -0.68
N VAL A 67 -6.75 5.79 -0.39
CA VAL A 67 -7.94 4.94 -0.53
C VAL A 67 -8.88 5.43 0.55
N LEU A 68 -9.80 6.32 0.17
CA LEU A 68 -11.02 6.59 0.91
C LEU A 68 -11.56 5.24 1.33
N ALA A 69 -11.43 4.89 2.61
CA ALA A 69 -11.83 3.62 3.15
C ALA A 69 -13.22 3.31 2.60
N SER A 70 -13.32 2.36 1.66
CA SER A 70 -14.61 1.96 1.16
C SER A 70 -15.29 1.36 2.37
N VAL A 71 -16.29 2.07 2.91
CA VAL A 71 -17.14 1.58 3.98
C VAL A 71 -17.77 0.31 3.42
N VAL A 72 -17.16 -0.83 3.71
CA VAL A 72 -17.73 -2.14 3.39
C VAL A 72 -18.97 -2.24 4.25
N PRO A 73 -20.18 -2.31 3.68
CA PRO A 73 -21.36 -2.56 4.49
C PRO A 73 -21.16 -3.92 5.15
N GLU A 74 -21.09 -3.96 6.48
CA GLU A 74 -21.06 -5.23 7.20
C GLU A 74 -22.27 -6.06 6.74
N PRO A 75 -22.09 -7.36 6.43
CA PRO A 75 -23.20 -8.19 6.00
C PRO A 75 -24.24 -8.21 7.13
N ASN A 76 -25.46 -7.73 6.85
CA ASN A 76 -26.58 -7.53 7.78
C ASN A 76 -26.81 -8.67 8.80
N GLY A 77 -25.99 -8.77 9.84
CA GLY A 77 -26.04 -9.81 10.86
C GLY A 77 -27.13 -9.57 11.92
N LEU A 78 -27.72 -8.39 11.94
CA LEU A 78 -28.79 -8.02 12.88
C LEU A 78 -30.09 -8.79 12.63
N ILE A 79 -30.40 -9.15 11.38
CA ILE A 79 -31.64 -9.83 11.03
C ILE A 79 -31.66 -11.30 11.52
N PRO A 80 -30.62 -12.14 11.28
CA PRO A 80 -30.62 -13.52 11.78
C PRO A 80 -30.50 -13.61 13.31
N THR A 81 -29.80 -12.66 13.95
CA THR A 81 -29.67 -12.65 15.42
C THR A 81 -30.99 -12.32 16.11
N LEU A 82 -31.76 -11.34 15.60
CA LEU A 82 -33.11 -11.05 16.10
C LEU A 82 -34.08 -12.22 15.90
N MET A 83 -34.03 -12.90 14.74
CA MET A 83 -34.90 -14.05 14.48
C MET A 83 -34.62 -15.24 15.41
N THR A 84 -33.35 -15.52 15.72
CA THR A 84 -32.98 -16.62 16.63
C THR A 84 -33.39 -16.31 18.08
N CYS A 85 -33.18 -15.08 18.55
CA CYS A 85 -33.62 -14.64 19.87
C CYS A 85 -35.16 -14.70 20.03
N LEU A 86 -35.91 -14.22 19.01
CA LEU A 86 -37.37 -14.24 19.03
C LEU A 86 -37.92 -15.67 18.98
N GLY A 87 -37.37 -16.52 18.12
CA GLY A 87 -37.76 -17.94 18.03
C GLY A 87 -37.51 -18.70 19.34
N TRP A 88 -36.41 -18.39 20.04
CA TRP A 88 -36.10 -18.99 21.33
C TRP A 88 -37.04 -18.50 22.45
N ALA A 89 -37.37 -17.21 22.47
CA ALA A 89 -38.32 -16.65 23.42
C ALA A 89 -39.74 -17.24 23.25
N LEU A 90 -40.21 -17.42 22.01
CA LEU A 90 -41.50 -18.03 21.71
C LEU A 90 -41.54 -19.52 22.09
N ARG A 91 -40.45 -20.26 21.85
CA ARG A 91 -40.32 -21.67 22.29
C ARG A 91 -40.32 -21.81 23.82
N ARG A 92 -39.68 -20.88 24.54
CA ARG A 92 -39.70 -20.84 26.00
C ARG A 92 -41.09 -20.56 26.56
N ARG A 93 -41.87 -19.70 25.91
CA ARG A 93 -43.26 -19.38 26.31
C ARG A 93 -44.21 -20.55 26.12
N LYS A 94 -44.10 -21.27 24.99
CA LYS A 94 -44.94 -22.47 24.72
C LYS A 94 -44.66 -23.63 25.67
N ARG A 95 -43.42 -23.80 26.15
CA ARG A 95 -43.07 -24.82 27.15
C ARG A 95 -43.57 -24.53 28.57
N ARG A 96 -44.00 -23.29 28.85
CA ARG A 96 -44.47 -22.86 30.18
C ARG A 96 -46.00 -22.92 30.34
N ASN A 97 -46.77 -23.16 29.28
CA ASN A 97 -48.19 -23.47 29.37
C ASN A 97 -48.39 -24.99 29.16
N PRO A 98 -48.57 -25.77 30.24
CA PRO A 98 -49.16 -27.10 30.14
C PRO A 98 -50.63 -27.04 29.74
#